data_AF-A0A349UMY9-F1
#
_entry.id   AF-A0A349UMY9-F1
#
_cell.length_a   1.000
_cell.length_b   1.000
_cell.length_c   1.000
_cell.angle_alpha   90.00
_cell.angle_beta   90.00
_cell.angle_gamma   90.00
#
_symmetry.space_group_name_H-M   'P 1'
#
loop_
_entity.id
_entity.type
_entity.pdbx_description
1 polymer ?
#
loop_
_entity_poly.entity_id
_entity_poly.type
_entity_poly.pdbx_seq_one_letter_code
_entity_poly.pdbx_strand_id
1 'polypeptide(L)'
;MGQILENYKKLSARAEEALHWAQQAEKIRIQVGSATCENAAGAEEVLAEFRKHIAASGRDDILLRRTACTGRCSCEPIVGVMIPGKTAAKYEKVDRELVHRIFTQHVLGGQPVADRLLDSPPETMVRYELLFCGSARCGRLLKKDFRHLFVDRLAARKIPESQARVIAANCFGLCRSEVIGKASHVLVLPSKVIYRIADEADLDEILESHILSGRIVERLRVPDAPIGQRFFEMYGDVAFFNRQSRIALRNSGIIDPENLFEYVHFNGFEALARALDRNDPAWVVEQVTAAKLRGRGGGGYPTGLKWAGAAEQAGETKYIICNADEGDPGAFMDRSMLEGDPFSVLEGMMIGAFAIGATRGFLYIRAEYPMAIRRVEHAIAQCREHGLLGENILGSGFSLDLEIRLGAGAFVCGEET
;
A
#
# COMPACT_ATOMS: atom_id res chain seq x y z
N MET A 1 21.49 9.16 22.52
CA MET A 1 20.24 9.20 21.74
C MET A 1 20.57 9.62 20.32
N GLY A 2 20.19 8.82 19.31
CA GLY A 2 20.38 9.18 17.90
C GLY A 2 21.13 8.17 17.02
N GLN A 3 21.90 7.23 17.58
CA GLN A 3 22.66 6.27 16.76
C GLN A 3 21.75 5.29 15.99
N ILE A 4 20.64 4.85 16.61
CA ILE A 4 19.67 3.93 16.01
C ILE A 4 18.97 4.59 14.82
N LEU A 5 18.46 5.82 15.02
CA LEU A 5 17.84 6.60 13.94
C LEU A 5 18.84 6.95 12.84
N GLU A 6 20.12 7.17 13.16
CA GLU A 6 21.16 7.40 12.17
C GLU A 6 21.46 6.13 11.35
N ASN A 7 21.49 4.96 11.98
CA ASN A 7 21.64 3.68 11.28
C ASN A 7 20.44 3.43 10.34
N TYR A 8 19.22 3.73 10.80
CA TYR A 8 18.04 3.68 9.95
C TYR A 8 18.12 4.66 8.76
N LYS A 9 18.54 5.91 8.99
CA LYS A 9 18.72 6.90 7.91
C LYS A 9 19.73 6.43 6.87
N LYS A 10 20.83 5.78 7.27
CA LYS A 10 21.79 5.18 6.34
C LYS A 10 21.16 4.07 5.49
N LEU A 11 20.34 3.21 6.10
CA LEU A 11 19.60 2.19 5.36
C LEU A 11 18.61 2.82 4.38
N SER A 12 17.87 3.85 4.82
CA SER A 12 16.95 4.61 3.98
C SER A 12 17.67 5.29 2.81
N ALA A 13 18.81 5.94 3.04
CA ALA A 13 19.62 6.53 1.97
C ALA A 13 20.10 5.49 0.95
N ARG A 14 20.53 4.30 1.40
CA ARG A 14 20.88 3.18 0.51
C ARG A 14 19.69 2.70 -0.31
N ALA A 15 18.50 2.67 0.29
CA ALA A 15 17.28 2.30 -0.41
C ALA A 15 16.92 3.33 -1.49
N GLU A 16 17.03 4.63 -1.20
CA GLU A 16 16.83 5.71 -2.18
C GLU A 16 17.83 5.58 -3.34
N GLU A 17 19.11 5.34 -3.05
CA GLU A 17 20.15 5.17 -4.06
C GLU A 17 19.87 3.93 -4.94
N ALA A 18 19.52 2.80 -4.32
CA ALA A 18 19.21 1.56 -5.04
C ALA A 18 17.95 1.67 -5.92
N LEU A 19 17.04 2.59 -5.60
CA LEU A 19 15.79 2.83 -6.34
C LEU A 19 15.85 4.07 -7.23
N HIS A 20 16.95 4.82 -7.25
CA HIS A 20 17.09 6.05 -8.01
C HIS A 20 16.72 5.88 -9.50
N TRP A 21 17.12 4.75 -10.09
CA TRP A 21 16.79 4.39 -11.47
C TRP A 21 15.30 4.10 -11.70
N ALA A 22 14.60 3.57 -10.69
CA ALA A 22 13.16 3.30 -10.72
C ALA A 22 12.33 4.56 -10.46
N GLN A 23 12.94 5.58 -9.86
CA GLN A 23 12.34 6.88 -9.54
C GLN A 23 12.38 7.89 -10.70
N GLN A 24 13.05 7.58 -11.82
CA GLN A 24 13.07 8.45 -12.99
C GLN A 24 11.63 8.73 -13.47
N ALA A 25 11.21 9.99 -13.32
CA ALA A 25 9.83 10.44 -13.55
C ALA A 25 9.38 10.31 -15.01
N GLU A 26 10.32 10.13 -15.94
CA GLU A 26 10.10 10.06 -17.38
C GLU A 26 9.88 8.62 -17.89
N LYS A 27 10.09 7.59 -17.04
CA LYS A 27 9.95 6.19 -17.47
C LYS A 27 8.50 5.73 -17.47
N ILE A 28 8.15 4.96 -18.50
CA ILE A 28 6.91 4.19 -18.54
C ILE A 28 7.07 3.02 -17.58
N ARG A 29 6.10 2.81 -16.69
CA ARG A 29 6.09 1.66 -15.77
C ARG A 29 5.00 0.69 -16.17
N ILE A 30 5.35 -0.58 -16.22
CA ILE A 30 4.43 -1.70 -16.40
C ILE A 30 4.53 -2.56 -15.14
N GLN A 31 3.41 -2.76 -14.46
CA GLN A 31 3.32 -3.57 -13.25
C GLN A 31 2.46 -4.79 -13.51
N VAL A 32 2.95 -5.96 -13.10
CA VAL A 32 2.22 -7.22 -13.19
C VAL A 32 2.10 -7.80 -11.78
N GLY A 33 0.88 -8.12 -11.35
CA GLY A 33 0.65 -8.82 -10.09
C GLY A 33 1.37 -10.17 -10.05
N SER A 34 1.80 -10.61 -8.87
CA SER A 34 2.63 -11.83 -8.72
C SER A 34 2.29 -12.66 -7.49
N ALA A 35 1.10 -12.47 -6.91
CA ALA A 35 0.60 -13.30 -5.82
C ALA A 35 0.12 -14.66 -6.34
N THR A 36 -0.24 -15.57 -5.44
CA THR A 36 -0.65 -16.94 -5.77
C THR A 36 -1.77 -16.98 -6.80
N CYS A 37 -2.82 -16.17 -6.64
CA CYS A 37 -3.95 -16.11 -7.57
C CYS A 37 -3.57 -15.50 -8.93
N GLU A 38 -2.76 -14.44 -8.95
CA GLU A 38 -2.25 -13.81 -10.18
C GLU A 38 -1.42 -14.81 -10.99
N ASN A 39 -0.50 -15.53 -10.33
CA ASN A 39 0.35 -16.53 -10.97
C ASN A 39 -0.49 -17.71 -11.48
N ALA A 40 -1.48 -18.17 -10.71
CA ALA A 40 -2.41 -19.20 -11.17
C ALA A 40 -3.23 -18.76 -12.38
N ALA A 41 -3.47 -17.46 -12.55
CA ALA A 41 -4.16 -16.87 -13.68
C ALA A 41 -3.23 -16.57 -14.89
N GLY A 42 -1.92 -16.87 -14.79
CA GLY A 42 -0.97 -16.73 -15.90
C GLY A 42 -0.08 -15.48 -15.86
N ALA A 43 0.08 -14.85 -14.69
CA ALA A 43 0.89 -13.63 -14.57
C ALA A 43 2.37 -13.81 -14.94
N GLU A 44 2.94 -15.02 -14.76
CA GLU A 44 4.34 -15.28 -15.13
C GLU A 44 4.53 -15.24 -16.65
N GLU A 45 3.59 -15.80 -17.41
CA GLU A 45 3.56 -15.76 -18.86
C GLU A 45 3.36 -14.33 -19.38
N VAL A 46 2.45 -13.57 -18.75
CA VAL A 46 2.22 -12.14 -19.06
C VAL A 46 3.50 -11.34 -18.89
N LEU A 47 4.19 -11.52 -17.77
CA LEU A 47 5.45 -10.84 -17.50
C LEU A 47 6.53 -11.24 -18.51
N ALA A 48 6.65 -12.53 -18.82
CA ALA A 48 7.61 -13.01 -19.81
C ALA A 48 7.34 -12.43 -21.21
N GLU A 49 6.07 -12.28 -21.59
CA GLU A 49 5.68 -11.70 -22.88
C GLU A 49 5.96 -10.19 -22.93
N PHE A 50 5.72 -9.44 -21.85
CA PHE A 50 6.16 -8.04 -21.77
C PHE A 50 7.67 -7.89 -21.89
N ARG A 51 8.46 -8.76 -21.25
CA ARG A 51 9.94 -8.74 -21.38
C ARG A 51 10.39 -8.89 -22.84
N LYS A 52 9.77 -9.80 -23.59
CA LYS A 52 10.07 -9.99 -25.02
C LYS A 52 9.76 -8.73 -25.82
N HIS A 53 8.59 -8.13 -25.59
CA HIS A 53 8.18 -6.91 -26.28
C HIS A 53 9.09 -5.72 -25.98
N ILE A 54 9.46 -5.52 -24.70
CA ILE A 54 10.38 -4.47 -24.29
C ILE A 54 11.74 -4.67 -24.96
N ALA A 55 12.30 -5.88 -24.89
CA ALA A 55 13.58 -6.21 -25.52
C ALA A 55 13.55 -5.98 -27.04
N ALA A 56 12.48 -6.43 -27.72
CA ALA A 56 12.31 -6.26 -29.16
C ALA A 56 12.12 -4.79 -29.58
N SER A 57 11.56 -3.95 -28.70
CA SER A 57 11.37 -2.52 -28.97
C SER A 57 12.66 -1.69 -28.90
N GLY A 58 13.70 -2.20 -28.22
CA GLY A 58 14.95 -1.47 -27.99
C GLY A 58 14.82 -0.26 -27.05
N ARG A 59 13.68 -0.09 -26.37
CA ARG A 59 13.41 1.01 -25.44
C ARG A 59 13.97 0.73 -24.05
N ASP A 60 14.74 1.68 -23.51
CA ASP A 60 15.32 1.67 -22.17
C ASP A 60 14.52 2.54 -21.16
N ASP A 61 13.52 3.25 -21.65
CA ASP A 61 12.61 4.09 -20.87
C ASP A 61 11.38 3.31 -20.35
N ILE A 62 11.32 1.99 -20.55
CA ILE A 62 10.25 1.12 -20.05
C ILE A 62 10.76 0.27 -18.89
N LEU A 63 10.10 0.39 -17.74
CA LEU A 63 10.37 -0.37 -16.54
C LEU A 63 9.27 -1.39 -16.29
N LEU A 64 9.60 -2.68 -16.41
CA LEU A 64 8.72 -3.78 -16.05
C LEU A 64 8.97 -4.23 -14.61
N ARG A 65 7.91 -4.29 -13.80
CA ARG A 65 7.98 -4.66 -12.39
C ARG A 65 6.96 -5.71 -12.02
N ARG A 66 7.31 -6.53 -11.03
CA ARG A 66 6.37 -7.36 -10.29
C ARG A 66 5.83 -6.57 -9.10
N THR A 67 4.57 -6.78 -8.78
CA THR A 67 3.94 -6.25 -7.57
C THR A 67 3.17 -7.36 -6.84
N ALA A 68 2.88 -7.12 -5.57
CA ALA A 68 1.94 -7.94 -4.80
C ALA A 68 0.49 -7.91 -5.36
N CYS A 69 -0.39 -8.74 -4.78
CA CYS A 69 -1.82 -8.76 -5.12
C CYS A 69 -2.46 -7.38 -4.88
N THR A 70 -3.29 -6.94 -5.82
CA THR A 70 -4.10 -5.72 -5.67
C THR A 70 -5.38 -5.99 -4.85
N GLY A 71 -5.86 -7.24 -4.83
CA GLY A 71 -7.01 -7.71 -4.05
C GLY A 71 -8.29 -7.95 -4.87
N ARG A 72 -8.20 -8.06 -6.20
CA ARG A 72 -9.33 -8.25 -7.11
C ARG A 72 -9.17 -9.55 -7.92
N CYS A 73 -9.13 -10.68 -7.21
CA CYS A 73 -8.83 -12.00 -7.77
C CYS A 73 -9.68 -12.40 -8.99
N SER A 74 -10.94 -11.93 -9.08
CA SER A 74 -11.83 -12.24 -10.21
C SER A 74 -11.44 -11.58 -11.54
N CYS A 75 -10.50 -10.65 -11.52
CA CYS A 75 -10.05 -9.85 -12.68
C CYS A 75 -8.56 -10.08 -13.00
N GLU A 76 -7.90 -11.05 -12.37
CA GLU A 76 -6.48 -11.33 -12.56
C GLU A 76 -6.22 -12.09 -13.89
N PRO A 77 -5.03 -11.97 -14.50
CA PRO A 77 -3.91 -11.12 -14.09
C PRO A 77 -4.20 -9.63 -14.27
N ILE A 78 -3.89 -8.81 -13.26
CA ILE A 78 -4.03 -7.35 -13.35
C ILE A 78 -2.70 -6.73 -13.78
N VAL A 79 -2.75 -5.93 -14.84
CA VAL A 79 -1.58 -5.18 -15.35
C VAL A 79 -1.81 -3.69 -15.25
N GLY A 80 -0.96 -3.00 -14.50
CA GLY A 80 -0.90 -1.55 -14.48
C GLY A 80 0.06 -1.02 -15.55
N VAL A 81 -0.36 0.01 -16.31
CA VAL A 81 0.52 0.78 -17.20
C VAL A 81 0.46 2.24 -16.81
N MET A 82 1.60 2.78 -16.39
CA MET A 82 1.75 4.18 -16.00
C MET A 82 2.65 4.88 -17.01
N ILE A 83 2.08 5.81 -17.76
CA ILE A 83 2.81 6.71 -18.66
C ILE A 83 2.87 8.08 -17.97
N PRO A 84 4.05 8.72 -17.89
CA PRO A 84 4.19 10.04 -17.26
C PRO A 84 3.17 11.06 -17.78
N GLY A 85 2.55 11.80 -16.85
CA GLY A 85 1.54 12.81 -17.17
C GLY A 85 0.15 12.28 -17.57
N LYS A 86 -0.03 10.95 -17.68
CA LYS A 86 -1.33 10.32 -17.96
C LYS A 86 -1.89 9.61 -16.73
N THR A 87 -3.21 9.41 -16.72
CA THR A 87 -3.86 8.54 -15.74
C THR A 87 -3.37 7.11 -15.93
N ALA A 88 -3.06 6.41 -14.83
CA ALA A 88 -2.60 5.03 -14.90
C ALA A 88 -3.71 4.14 -15.47
N ALA A 89 -3.40 3.33 -16.49
CA ALA A 89 -4.35 2.33 -17.00
C ALA A 89 -4.18 1.02 -16.22
N LYS A 90 -5.29 0.37 -15.87
CA LYS A 90 -5.27 -0.99 -15.28
C LYS A 90 -6.03 -1.90 -16.21
N TYR A 91 -5.44 -3.02 -16.58
CA TYR A 91 -6.05 -4.04 -17.43
C TYR A 91 -6.42 -5.26 -16.60
N GLU A 92 -7.56 -5.84 -16.90
CA GLU A 92 -8.03 -7.09 -16.30
C GLU A 92 -7.83 -8.29 -17.22
N LYS A 93 -7.70 -9.48 -16.61
CA LYS A 93 -7.62 -10.79 -17.28
C LYS A 93 -6.60 -10.79 -18.42
N VAL A 94 -5.43 -10.23 -18.14
CA VAL A 94 -4.40 -10.09 -19.16
C VAL A 94 -3.80 -11.45 -19.48
N ASP A 95 -3.85 -11.82 -20.75
CA ASP A 95 -3.19 -12.98 -21.33
C ASP A 95 -2.11 -12.52 -22.32
N ARG A 96 -1.45 -13.50 -22.97
CA ARG A 96 -0.37 -13.22 -23.93
C ARG A 96 -0.83 -12.41 -25.14
N GLU A 97 -2.07 -12.57 -25.59
CA GLU A 97 -2.61 -11.81 -26.73
C GLU A 97 -2.85 -10.35 -26.32
N LEU A 98 -3.45 -10.14 -25.15
CA LEU A 98 -3.71 -8.81 -24.64
C LEU A 98 -2.42 -8.06 -24.30
N VAL A 99 -1.35 -8.74 -23.86
CA VAL A 99 -0.02 -8.13 -23.72
C VAL A 99 0.42 -7.46 -25.03
N HIS A 100 0.27 -8.14 -26.16
CA HIS A 100 0.65 -7.57 -27.46
C HIS A 100 -0.14 -6.30 -27.77
N ARG A 101 -1.46 -6.31 -27.54
CA ARG A 101 -2.33 -5.15 -27.75
C ARG A 101 -1.98 -4.00 -26.80
N ILE A 102 -1.78 -4.27 -25.51
CA ILE A 102 -1.38 -3.27 -24.52
C ILE A 102 -0.05 -2.64 -24.94
N PHE A 103 0.92 -3.45 -25.34
CA PHE A 103 2.24 -2.95 -25.70
C PHE A 103 2.19 -2.09 -26.97
N THR A 104 1.56 -2.58 -28.03
CA THR A 104 1.52 -1.87 -29.31
C THR A 104 0.60 -0.65 -29.31
N GLN A 105 -0.63 -0.78 -28.79
CA GLN A 105 -1.62 0.31 -28.82
C GLN A 105 -1.37 1.34 -27.70
N HIS A 106 -1.10 0.88 -26.48
CA HIS A 106 -0.99 1.77 -25.33
C HIS A 106 0.44 2.20 -25.04
N VAL A 107 1.37 1.27 -24.87
CA VAL A 107 2.76 1.62 -24.48
C VAL A 107 3.48 2.36 -25.62
N LEU A 108 3.34 1.88 -26.87
CA LEU A 108 3.94 2.54 -28.04
C LEU A 108 3.01 3.60 -28.65
N GLY A 109 1.73 3.27 -28.86
CA GLY A 109 0.77 4.17 -29.51
C GLY A 109 0.11 5.22 -28.59
N GLY A 110 0.28 5.12 -27.27
CA GLY A 110 -0.27 6.05 -26.30
C GLY A 110 -1.78 5.97 -26.07
N GLN A 111 -2.46 4.96 -26.65
CA GLN A 111 -3.91 4.77 -26.57
C GLN A 111 -4.26 3.52 -25.75
N PRO A 112 -4.94 3.64 -24.59
CA PRO A 112 -5.34 2.50 -23.80
C PRO A 112 -6.25 1.51 -24.55
N VAL A 113 -6.10 0.22 -24.27
CA VAL A 113 -6.99 -0.84 -24.77
C VAL A 113 -8.32 -0.80 -24.00
N ALA A 114 -9.25 0.04 -24.46
CA ALA A 114 -10.39 0.47 -23.65
C ALA A 114 -11.37 -0.65 -23.27
N ASP A 115 -11.57 -1.67 -24.13
CA ASP A 115 -12.43 -2.83 -23.86
C ASP A 115 -11.90 -3.75 -22.75
N ARG A 116 -10.70 -3.50 -22.24
CA ARG A 116 -10.01 -4.32 -21.24
C ARG A 116 -9.58 -3.56 -20.00
N LEU A 117 -9.98 -2.30 -19.87
CA LEU A 117 -9.70 -1.51 -18.68
C LEU A 117 -10.53 -2.02 -17.50
N LEU A 118 -9.90 -2.14 -16.33
CA LEU A 118 -10.52 -2.56 -15.09
C LEU A 118 -11.59 -1.55 -14.66
N ASP A 119 -12.82 -2.04 -14.44
CA ASP A 119 -14.01 -1.29 -14.02
C ASP A 119 -14.37 -0.05 -14.90
N SER A 120 -13.78 0.12 -16.09
CA SER A 120 -14.01 1.30 -16.94
C SER A 120 -14.88 1.00 -18.16
N PRO A 121 -15.90 1.81 -18.47
CA PRO A 121 -16.57 1.73 -19.76
C PRO A 121 -15.60 2.14 -20.88
N PRO A 122 -15.67 1.54 -22.09
CA PRO A 122 -14.68 1.70 -23.16
C PRO A 122 -14.49 3.14 -23.70
N GLU A 123 -15.32 4.11 -23.31
CA GLU A 123 -15.47 5.38 -24.02
C GLU A 123 -14.98 6.63 -23.24
N THR A 124 -14.63 6.53 -21.96
CA THR A 124 -14.37 7.73 -21.13
C THR A 124 -12.92 7.87 -20.72
N MET A 125 -12.07 8.32 -21.65
CA MET A 125 -10.83 8.99 -21.25
C MET A 125 -11.18 10.39 -20.72
N VAL A 126 -10.89 10.61 -19.45
CA VAL A 126 -11.13 11.88 -18.76
C VAL A 126 -9.79 12.57 -18.50
N ARG A 127 -9.72 13.88 -18.77
CA ARG A 127 -8.49 14.65 -18.51
C ARG A 127 -8.18 14.80 -17.02
N TYR A 128 -9.19 15.06 -16.18
CA TYR A 128 -9.05 15.13 -14.73
C TYR A 128 -10.10 14.31 -13.99
N GLU A 129 -9.65 13.50 -13.04
CA GLU A 129 -10.56 12.83 -12.10
C GLU A 129 -10.40 13.43 -10.72
N LEU A 130 -11.53 13.78 -10.12
CA LEU A 130 -11.60 14.41 -8.81
C LEU A 130 -12.25 13.45 -7.82
N LEU A 131 -11.41 12.81 -7.03
CA LEU A 131 -11.84 11.85 -6.01
C LEU A 131 -12.12 12.62 -4.72
N PHE A 132 -13.38 12.82 -4.39
CA PHE A 132 -13.78 13.45 -3.13
C PHE A 132 -13.83 12.43 -2.00
N CYS A 133 -13.21 12.76 -0.87
CA CYS A 133 -13.25 11.94 0.33
C CYS A 133 -14.69 11.86 0.88
N GLY A 134 -15.28 10.67 0.84
CA GLY A 134 -16.64 10.38 1.28
C GLY A 134 -16.76 9.93 2.74
N SER A 135 -15.73 10.09 3.55
CA SER A 135 -15.80 9.76 4.98
C SER A 135 -16.84 10.64 5.69
N ALA A 136 -17.67 10.04 6.55
CA ALA A 136 -18.63 10.78 7.38
C ALA A 136 -17.99 11.82 8.32
N ARG A 137 -16.67 11.79 8.53
CA ARG A 137 -15.94 12.83 9.28
C ARG A 137 -15.41 13.96 8.41
N CYS A 138 -15.26 13.73 7.10
CA CYS A 138 -14.76 14.72 6.15
C CYS A 138 -15.85 15.76 5.89
N GLY A 139 -15.53 17.04 6.05
CA GLY A 139 -16.49 18.13 5.84
C GLY A 139 -17.76 18.12 6.70
N ARG A 140 -17.86 17.28 7.75
CA ARG A 140 -19.09 17.15 8.55
C ARG A 140 -19.56 18.41 9.28
N LEU A 141 -18.68 19.39 9.46
CA LEU A 141 -19.01 20.69 10.05
C LEU A 141 -19.23 21.77 8.97
N LEU A 142 -19.04 21.41 7.69
CA LEU A 142 -19.36 22.28 6.57
C LEU A 142 -20.87 22.23 6.32
N LYS A 143 -21.45 23.38 5.98
CA LYS A 143 -22.87 23.50 5.66
C LYS A 143 -23.21 23.03 4.24
N LYS A 144 -22.21 22.60 3.47
CA LYS A 144 -22.32 22.26 2.04
C LYS A 144 -21.60 20.96 1.73
N ASP A 145 -22.18 20.18 0.82
CA ASP A 145 -21.49 19.05 0.19
C ASP A 145 -20.67 19.57 -1.01
N PHE A 146 -19.36 19.69 -0.82
CA PHE A 146 -18.43 20.19 -1.84
C PHE A 146 -18.36 19.31 -3.09
N ARG A 147 -18.68 18.02 -3.00
CA ARG A 147 -18.73 17.14 -4.16
C ARG A 147 -19.90 17.52 -5.06
N HIS A 148 -21.11 17.67 -4.50
CA HIS A 148 -22.28 18.13 -5.27
C HIS A 148 -22.08 19.54 -5.80
N LEU A 149 -21.55 20.44 -4.96
CA LEU A 149 -21.25 21.80 -5.39
C LEU A 149 -20.27 21.83 -6.58
N PHE A 150 -19.26 20.96 -6.59
CA PHE A 150 -18.33 20.86 -7.72
C PHE A 150 -19.04 20.41 -9.00
N VAL A 151 -19.93 19.42 -8.91
CA VAL A 151 -20.75 18.97 -10.06
C VAL A 151 -21.60 20.12 -10.60
N ASP A 152 -22.26 20.88 -9.72
CA ASP A 152 -23.06 22.05 -10.11
C ASP A 152 -22.21 23.12 -10.81
N ARG A 153 -20.98 23.34 -10.31
CA ARG A 153 -20.03 24.31 -10.86
C ARG A 153 -19.47 23.89 -12.22
N LEU A 154 -19.23 22.59 -12.45
CA LEU A 154 -18.88 22.05 -13.76
C LEU A 154 -20.01 22.27 -14.77
N ALA A 155 -21.24 21.93 -14.38
CA ALA A 155 -22.43 22.09 -15.23
C ALA A 155 -22.69 23.56 -15.59
N ALA A 156 -22.62 24.47 -14.61
CA ALA A 156 -22.80 25.90 -14.83
C ALA A 156 -21.77 26.50 -15.81
N ARG A 157 -20.53 25.98 -15.81
CA ARG A 157 -19.44 26.39 -16.71
C ARG A 157 -19.41 25.60 -18.02
N LYS A 158 -20.35 24.67 -18.24
CA LYS A 158 -20.41 23.79 -19.42
C LYS A 158 -19.12 23.00 -19.65
N ILE A 159 -18.45 22.60 -18.57
CA ILE A 159 -17.25 21.75 -18.64
C ILE A 159 -17.71 20.31 -18.91
N PRO A 160 -17.27 19.67 -20.01
CA PRO A 160 -17.71 18.31 -20.35
C PRO A 160 -17.06 17.26 -19.43
N GLU A 161 -17.70 16.11 -19.30
CA GLU A 161 -17.18 14.97 -18.51
C GLU A 161 -15.82 14.46 -19.02
N SER A 162 -15.54 14.62 -20.32
CA SER A 162 -14.23 14.32 -20.91
C SER A 162 -13.10 15.21 -20.36
N GLN A 163 -13.43 16.39 -19.82
CA GLN A 163 -12.46 17.29 -19.20
C GLN A 163 -12.32 17.05 -17.69
N ALA A 164 -13.44 16.89 -16.97
CA ALA A 164 -13.40 16.69 -15.53
C ALA A 164 -14.55 15.79 -15.05
N ARG A 165 -14.21 14.75 -14.30
CA ARG A 165 -15.18 13.82 -13.70
C ARG A 165 -15.02 13.77 -12.18
N VAL A 166 -16.15 13.74 -11.49
CA VAL A 166 -16.20 13.66 -10.03
C VAL A 166 -16.45 12.21 -9.61
N ILE A 167 -15.61 11.70 -8.72
CA ILE A 167 -15.71 10.34 -8.17
C ILE A 167 -15.83 10.44 -6.65
N ALA A 168 -16.71 9.64 -6.06
CA ALA A 168 -16.75 9.47 -4.61
C ALA A 168 -15.74 8.40 -4.19
N ALA A 169 -14.81 8.75 -3.32
CA ALA A 169 -13.82 7.84 -2.75
C ALA A 169 -14.06 7.64 -1.25
N ASN A 170 -13.41 6.64 -0.65
CA ASN A 170 -13.41 6.44 0.79
C ASN A 170 -12.47 7.45 1.50
N CYS A 171 -12.33 7.29 2.80
CA CYS A 171 -11.46 8.09 3.65
C CYS A 171 -10.01 8.06 3.17
N PHE A 172 -9.46 9.25 2.91
CA PHE A 172 -8.02 9.39 2.67
C PHE A 172 -7.19 9.36 3.95
N GLY A 173 -7.79 9.39 5.14
CA GLY A 173 -7.03 9.36 6.41
C GLY A 173 -6.37 10.70 6.80
N LEU A 174 -6.77 11.81 6.19
CA LEU A 174 -6.19 13.15 6.39
C LEU A 174 -6.82 13.97 7.53
N CYS A 175 -7.81 13.42 8.23
CA CYS A 175 -8.53 14.13 9.29
C CYS A 175 -7.71 14.12 10.60
N ARG A 176 -6.80 15.09 10.77
CA ARG A 176 -6.14 15.39 12.05
C ARG A 176 -7.08 16.12 13.00
N SER A 177 -6.94 15.90 14.32
CA SER A 177 -7.87 16.34 15.39
C SER A 177 -8.36 17.78 15.26
N GLU A 178 -7.50 18.73 14.88
CA GLU A 178 -7.83 20.16 14.83
C GLU A 178 -8.68 20.59 13.62
N VAL A 179 -8.62 19.80 12.53
CA VAL A 179 -9.26 20.10 11.24
C VAL A 179 -10.45 19.17 10.96
N ILE A 180 -10.72 18.18 11.84
CA ILE A 180 -11.78 17.19 11.64
C ILE A 180 -13.12 17.87 11.38
N GLY A 181 -13.67 17.62 10.19
CA GLY A 181 -14.97 18.12 9.78
C GLY A 181 -15.01 19.57 9.31
N LYS A 182 -13.95 20.36 9.51
CA LYS A 182 -13.88 21.77 9.10
C LYS A 182 -13.45 21.96 7.65
N ALA A 183 -13.05 20.89 6.97
CA ALA A 183 -12.67 20.91 5.57
C ALA A 183 -13.00 19.57 4.89
N SER A 184 -13.22 19.64 3.59
CA SER A 184 -13.30 18.49 2.69
C SER A 184 -11.95 18.29 1.99
N HIS A 185 -11.74 17.11 1.42
CA HIS A 185 -10.52 16.77 0.68
C HIS A 185 -10.87 16.17 -0.68
N VAL A 186 -10.09 16.55 -1.70
CA VAL A 186 -10.21 16.02 -3.05
C VAL A 186 -8.82 15.66 -3.58
N LEU A 187 -8.67 14.46 -4.15
CA LEU A 187 -7.49 14.05 -4.91
C LEU A 187 -7.76 14.29 -6.39
N VAL A 188 -6.87 15.02 -7.07
CA VAL A 188 -6.93 15.30 -8.51
C VAL A 188 -5.92 14.44 -9.26
N LEU A 189 -6.40 13.53 -10.09
CA LEU A 189 -5.60 12.75 -11.04
C LEU A 189 -5.63 13.41 -12.44
N PRO A 190 -4.55 13.30 -13.25
CA PRO A 190 -3.31 12.54 -12.99
C PRO A 190 -2.26 13.33 -12.20
N SER A 191 -2.54 14.58 -11.78
CA SER A 191 -1.58 15.43 -11.08
C SER A 191 -1.16 14.91 -9.70
N LYS A 192 -1.92 13.97 -9.11
CA LYS A 192 -1.68 13.38 -7.79
C LYS A 192 -1.61 14.42 -6.67
N VAL A 193 -2.44 15.45 -6.78
CA VAL A 193 -2.52 16.53 -5.79
C VAL A 193 -3.76 16.34 -4.94
N ILE A 194 -3.58 16.33 -3.62
CA ILE A 194 -4.70 16.40 -2.68
C ILE A 194 -4.89 17.85 -2.25
N TYR A 195 -6.10 18.38 -2.43
CA TYR A 195 -6.49 19.68 -1.92
C TYR A 195 -7.34 19.57 -0.66
N ARG A 196 -7.18 20.55 0.23
CA ARG A 196 -8.10 20.84 1.32
C ARG A 196 -9.05 21.96 0.88
N ILE A 197 -10.35 21.75 1.06
CA ILE A 197 -11.41 22.70 0.70
C ILE A 197 -12.15 23.10 1.97
N ALA A 198 -12.05 24.36 2.38
CA ALA A 198 -12.76 24.89 3.55
C ALA A 198 -14.05 25.63 3.16
N ASP A 199 -14.05 26.31 2.02
CA ASP A 199 -15.18 27.11 1.54
C ASP A 199 -15.33 27.04 0.00
N GLU A 200 -16.31 27.77 -0.54
CA GLU A 200 -16.60 27.79 -1.98
C GLU A 200 -15.52 28.48 -2.80
N ALA A 201 -14.81 29.45 -2.23
CA ALA A 201 -13.75 30.16 -2.92
C ALA A 201 -12.57 29.23 -3.19
N ASP A 202 -12.24 28.34 -2.24
CA ASP A 202 -11.25 27.28 -2.45
C ASP A 202 -11.64 26.37 -3.62
N LEU A 203 -12.92 26.01 -3.72
CA LEU A 203 -13.44 25.16 -4.80
C LEU A 203 -13.33 25.85 -6.17
N ASP A 204 -13.73 27.12 -6.25
CA ASP A 204 -13.69 27.91 -7.47
C ASP A 204 -12.23 28.15 -7.93
N GLU A 205 -11.29 28.36 -7.01
CA GLU A 205 -9.86 28.48 -7.36
C GLU A 205 -9.27 27.19 -7.93
N ILE A 206 -9.62 26.02 -7.37
CA ILE A 206 -9.20 24.72 -7.91
C ILE A 206 -9.72 24.54 -9.35
N LEU A 207 -10.98 24.90 -9.59
CA LEU A 207 -11.59 24.84 -10.92
C LEU A 207 -10.85 25.73 -11.92
N GLU A 208 -10.62 26.99 -11.57
CA GLU A 208 -10.05 28.00 -12.48
C GLU A 208 -8.55 27.77 -12.71
N SER A 209 -7.79 27.55 -11.64
CA SER A 209 -6.35 27.40 -11.72
C SER A 209 -5.97 26.01 -12.22
N HIS A 210 -6.46 24.94 -11.61
CA HIS A 210 -5.98 23.59 -11.90
C HIS A 210 -6.75 22.96 -13.07
N ILE A 211 -8.08 22.91 -13.00
CA ILE A 211 -8.88 22.15 -13.97
C ILE A 211 -8.94 22.86 -15.33
N LEU A 212 -9.09 24.19 -15.34
CA LEU A 212 -9.11 24.97 -16.58
C LEU A 212 -7.71 25.36 -17.06
N SER A 213 -6.84 25.84 -16.16
CA SER A 213 -5.52 26.39 -16.55
C SER A 213 -4.33 25.44 -16.34
N GLY A 214 -4.52 24.27 -15.71
CA GLY A 214 -3.45 23.30 -15.44
C GLY A 214 -2.44 23.69 -14.34
N ARG A 215 -2.69 24.78 -13.59
CA ARG A 215 -1.80 25.30 -12.54
C ARG A 215 -2.24 24.83 -11.16
N ILE A 216 -1.34 24.16 -10.43
CA ILE A 216 -1.59 23.67 -9.07
C ILE A 216 -1.81 24.84 -8.10
N VAL A 217 -2.79 24.68 -7.20
CA VAL A 217 -3.09 25.67 -6.15
C VAL A 217 -2.31 25.33 -4.88
N GLU A 218 -1.05 25.76 -4.79
CA GLU A 218 -0.14 25.34 -3.70
C GLU A 218 -0.66 25.69 -2.29
N ARG A 219 -1.38 26.80 -2.12
CA ARG A 219 -1.96 27.19 -0.81
C ARG A 219 -2.99 26.18 -0.29
N LEU A 220 -3.63 25.43 -1.19
CA LEU A 220 -4.68 24.44 -0.87
C LEU A 220 -4.13 23.02 -0.79
N ARG A 221 -2.90 22.81 -1.30
CA ARG A 221 -2.26 21.50 -1.33
C ARG A 221 -2.08 20.98 0.09
N VAL A 222 -2.50 19.75 0.32
CA VAL A 222 -2.20 19.03 1.56
C VAL A 222 -0.73 18.58 1.50
N PRO A 223 0.11 19.00 2.45
CA PRO A 223 1.52 18.59 2.46
C PRO A 223 1.71 17.16 2.98
N ASP A 224 0.75 16.67 3.78
CA ASP A 224 0.81 15.34 4.38
C ASP A 224 0.48 14.25 3.35
N ALA A 225 1.28 13.19 3.38
CA ALA A 225 1.00 11.99 2.61
C ALA A 225 0.30 10.94 3.48
N PRO A 226 -1.01 10.69 3.32
CA PRO A 226 -1.67 9.67 4.10
C PRO A 226 -1.19 8.28 3.69
N ILE A 227 -1.30 7.32 4.63
CA ILE A 227 -0.86 5.93 4.48
C ILE A 227 -1.35 5.27 3.17
N GLY A 228 -2.59 5.57 2.75
CA GLY A 228 -3.19 5.01 1.53
C GLY A 228 -2.94 5.81 0.25
N GLN A 229 -2.30 6.98 0.29
CA GLN A 229 -2.20 7.89 -0.86
C GLN A 229 -1.66 7.20 -2.10
N ARG A 230 -0.55 6.47 -1.96
CA ARG A 230 0.14 5.80 -3.07
C ARG A 230 -0.78 4.82 -3.81
N PHE A 231 -1.60 4.10 -3.05
CA PHE A 231 -2.59 3.19 -3.63
C PHE A 231 -3.69 3.96 -4.35
N PHE A 232 -4.21 5.05 -3.77
CA PHE A 232 -5.22 5.89 -4.43
C PHE A 232 -4.69 6.62 -5.68
N GLU A 233 -3.42 7.01 -5.70
CA GLU A 233 -2.80 7.59 -6.90
C GLU A 233 -2.73 6.63 -8.08
N MET A 234 -2.75 5.32 -7.81
CA MET A 234 -2.61 4.27 -8.81
C MET A 234 -3.95 3.60 -9.16
N TYR A 235 -4.79 3.37 -8.17
CA TYR A 235 -6.01 2.57 -8.25
C TYR A 235 -7.28 3.31 -7.80
N GLY A 236 -7.18 4.58 -7.38
CA GLY A 236 -8.32 5.33 -6.84
C GLY A 236 -9.42 5.67 -7.86
N ASP A 237 -9.11 5.58 -9.15
CA ASP A 237 -10.06 5.72 -10.25
C ASP A 237 -10.91 4.47 -10.47
N VAL A 238 -10.50 3.32 -9.93
CA VAL A 238 -11.21 2.03 -10.04
C VAL A 238 -12.27 1.92 -8.95
N ALA A 239 -13.52 1.66 -9.32
CA ALA A 239 -14.67 1.65 -8.41
C ALA A 239 -14.53 0.64 -7.27
N PHE A 240 -13.94 -0.53 -7.51
CA PHE A 240 -13.69 -1.51 -6.45
C PHE A 240 -12.69 -1.04 -5.39
N PHE A 241 -11.67 -0.30 -5.81
CA PHE A 241 -10.54 0.11 -4.97
C PHE A 241 -10.80 1.42 -4.24
N ASN A 242 -11.50 2.35 -4.89
CA ASN A 242 -11.73 3.68 -4.36
C ASN A 242 -12.64 3.70 -3.13
N ARG A 243 -13.32 2.59 -2.83
CA ARG A 243 -14.14 2.41 -1.63
C ARG A 243 -13.40 1.76 -0.46
N GLN A 244 -12.11 1.47 -0.59
CA GLN A 244 -11.33 0.78 0.45
C GLN A 244 -10.54 1.73 1.34
N SER A 245 -10.28 1.34 2.58
CA SER A 245 -9.30 1.99 3.46
C SER A 245 -8.14 1.01 3.71
N ARG A 246 -7.02 1.21 3.01
CA ARG A 246 -5.89 0.27 3.03
C ARG A 246 -4.82 0.72 4.01
N ILE A 247 -4.94 0.29 5.26
CA ILE A 247 -3.94 0.52 6.31
C ILE A 247 -2.96 -0.67 6.37
N ALA A 248 -3.50 -1.87 6.59
CA ALA A 248 -2.71 -3.11 6.61
C ALA A 248 -2.17 -3.47 5.21
N LEU A 249 -2.99 -3.26 4.18
CA LEU A 249 -2.67 -3.55 2.76
C LEU A 249 -2.13 -2.34 2.00
N ARG A 250 -1.50 -1.38 2.70
CA ARG A 250 -1.03 -0.10 2.12
C ARG A 250 -0.01 -0.29 0.99
N ASN A 251 0.79 -1.35 1.07
CA ASN A 251 1.86 -1.67 0.13
C ASN A 251 1.46 -2.76 -0.89
N SER A 252 0.40 -3.52 -0.63
CA SER A 252 -0.04 -4.60 -1.52
C SER A 252 -0.53 -4.03 -2.86
N GLY A 253 0.07 -4.48 -3.96
CA GLY A 253 -0.14 -3.95 -5.31
C GLY A 253 0.76 -2.77 -5.67
N ILE A 254 1.57 -2.25 -4.74
CA ILE A 254 2.41 -1.07 -4.94
C ILE A 254 3.90 -1.45 -4.96
N ILE A 255 4.33 -2.30 -4.03
CA ILE A 255 5.72 -2.71 -3.89
C ILE A 255 5.97 -4.07 -4.53
N ASP A 256 7.24 -4.33 -4.86
CA ASP A 256 7.74 -5.69 -5.01
C ASP A 256 7.89 -6.32 -3.61
N PRO A 257 7.12 -7.38 -3.28
CA PRO A 257 7.14 -7.99 -1.94
C PRO A 257 8.48 -8.65 -1.59
N GLU A 258 9.36 -8.87 -2.57
CA GLU A 258 10.68 -9.48 -2.37
C GLU A 258 11.81 -8.42 -2.34
N ASN A 259 11.49 -7.12 -2.43
CA ASN A 259 12.48 -6.03 -2.40
C ASN A 259 12.41 -5.23 -1.08
N LEU A 260 13.38 -5.48 -0.20
CA LEU A 260 13.52 -4.76 1.08
C LEU A 260 13.61 -3.24 0.89
N PHE A 261 14.35 -2.78 -0.11
CA PHE A 261 14.56 -1.34 -0.31
C PHE A 261 13.29 -0.61 -0.71
N GLU A 262 12.35 -1.26 -1.41
CA GLU A 262 11.05 -0.65 -1.66
C GLU A 262 10.24 -0.50 -0.38
N TYR A 263 10.28 -1.51 0.48
CA TYR A 263 9.64 -1.41 1.79
C TYR A 263 10.22 -0.24 2.61
N VAL A 264 11.55 -0.14 2.68
CA VAL A 264 12.26 0.94 3.40
C VAL A 264 11.98 2.33 2.78
N HIS A 265 12.05 2.45 1.45
CA HIS A 265 11.72 3.69 0.73
C HIS A 265 10.31 4.18 1.07
N PHE A 266 9.41 3.25 1.32
CA PHE A 266 8.05 3.53 1.75
C PHE A 266 7.85 3.58 3.27
N ASN A 267 8.90 3.99 4.01
CA ASN A 267 8.95 4.19 5.45
C ASN A 267 8.91 2.90 6.29
N GLY A 268 9.17 1.75 5.67
CA GLY A 268 9.33 0.49 6.38
C GLY A 268 10.49 0.55 7.39
N PHE A 269 10.32 -0.11 8.53
CA PHE A 269 11.23 -0.12 9.68
C PHE A 269 11.44 1.23 10.39
N GLU A 270 10.80 2.32 9.96
CA GLU A 270 10.89 3.60 10.64
C GLU A 270 10.24 3.52 12.04
N ALA A 271 9.10 2.84 12.15
CA ALA A 271 8.40 2.69 13.42
C ALA A 271 9.21 1.84 14.40
N LEU A 272 9.83 0.75 13.92
CA LEU A 272 10.78 -0.04 14.70
C LEU A 272 11.96 0.82 15.18
N ALA A 273 12.61 1.57 14.28
CA ALA A 273 13.75 2.40 14.63
C ALA A 273 13.40 3.44 15.71
N ARG A 274 12.20 4.05 15.64
CA ARG A 274 11.70 5.00 16.65
C ARG A 274 11.42 4.31 17.98
N ALA A 275 10.81 3.12 17.98
CA ALA A 275 10.56 2.37 19.21
C ALA A 275 11.86 2.00 19.92
N LEU A 276 12.86 1.53 19.15
CA LEU A 276 14.18 1.17 19.67
C LEU A 276 14.98 2.38 20.14
N ASP A 277 14.97 3.51 19.42
CA ASP A 277 15.69 4.74 19.84
C ASP A 277 15.10 5.35 21.10
N ARG A 278 13.77 5.27 21.26
CA ARG A 278 13.10 5.65 22.51
C ARG A 278 13.49 4.74 23.67
N ASN A 279 13.77 3.46 23.38
CA ASN A 279 14.13 2.43 24.35
C ASN A 279 13.15 2.32 25.53
N ASP A 280 11.85 2.32 25.21
CA ASP A 280 10.75 2.32 26.18
C ASP A 280 9.66 1.33 25.74
N PRO A 281 9.76 0.04 26.12
CA PRO A 281 8.78 -0.99 25.78
C PRO A 281 7.36 -0.67 26.29
N ALA A 282 7.24 -0.06 27.47
CA ALA A 282 5.97 0.30 28.06
C ALA A 282 5.23 1.36 27.22
N TRP A 283 5.96 2.32 26.65
CA TRP A 283 5.39 3.26 25.70
C TRP A 283 4.83 2.58 24.45
N VAL A 284 5.45 1.52 23.94
CA VAL A 284 4.89 0.76 22.80
C VAL A 284 3.54 0.14 23.18
N VAL A 285 3.45 -0.47 24.37
CA VAL A 285 2.19 -1.02 24.90
C VAL A 285 1.13 0.08 25.05
N GLU A 286 1.52 1.26 25.55
CA GLU A 286 0.64 2.42 25.66
C GLU A 286 0.10 2.86 24.29
N GLN A 287 0.96 2.98 23.28
CA GLN A 287 0.55 3.38 21.93
C GLN A 287 -0.43 2.37 21.30
N VAL A 288 -0.17 1.06 21.46
CA VAL A 288 -1.07 0.00 20.95
C VAL A 288 -2.41 0.01 21.70
N THR A 289 -2.39 0.28 23.01
CA THR A 289 -3.60 0.41 23.83
C THR A 289 -4.41 1.64 23.41
N ALA A 290 -3.75 2.78 23.23
CA ALA A 290 -4.37 4.02 22.77
C ALA A 290 -4.96 3.91 21.36
N ALA A 291 -4.32 3.11 20.48
CA ALA A 291 -4.84 2.78 19.15
C ALA A 291 -6.09 1.87 19.20
N LYS A 292 -6.41 1.28 20.35
CA LYS A 292 -7.55 0.37 20.56
C LYS A 292 -7.51 -0.82 19.59
N LEU A 293 -6.31 -1.31 19.29
CA LEU A 293 -6.14 -2.49 18.45
C LEU A 293 -6.75 -3.72 19.13
N ARG A 294 -7.48 -4.51 18.35
CA ARG A 294 -8.09 -5.77 18.78
C ARG A 294 -7.54 -6.91 17.92
N GLY A 295 -7.44 -8.10 18.49
CA GLY A 295 -7.04 -9.31 17.78
C GLY A 295 -7.89 -9.53 16.53
N ARG A 296 -7.23 -9.81 15.41
CA ARG A 296 -7.88 -9.96 14.09
C ARG A 296 -8.20 -11.39 13.69
N GLY A 297 -7.71 -12.38 14.43
CA GLY A 297 -8.09 -13.80 14.28
C GLY A 297 -9.45 -14.15 14.91
N GLY A 298 -10.44 -13.27 14.87
CA GLY A 298 -11.80 -13.54 15.35
C GLY A 298 -12.10 -13.16 16.81
N GLY A 299 -11.28 -13.58 17.78
CA GLY A 299 -11.58 -13.38 19.21
C GLY A 299 -11.65 -11.93 19.70
N GLY A 300 -11.04 -10.99 18.96
CA GLY A 300 -11.21 -9.56 19.21
C GLY A 300 -10.70 -9.08 20.58
N TYR A 301 -9.81 -9.81 21.25
CA TYR A 301 -9.24 -9.39 22.52
C TYR A 301 -8.36 -8.13 22.33
N PRO A 302 -8.38 -7.15 23.25
CA PRO A 302 -7.53 -5.94 23.12
C PRO A 302 -6.03 -6.28 23.10
N THR A 303 -5.35 -5.96 22.01
CA THR A 303 -3.94 -6.32 21.81
C THR A 303 -3.02 -5.68 22.84
N GLY A 304 -3.28 -4.42 23.19
CA GLY A 304 -2.50 -3.71 24.23
C GLY A 304 -2.59 -4.37 25.61
N LEU A 305 -3.78 -4.88 25.99
CA LEU A 305 -3.93 -5.64 27.24
C LEU A 305 -3.19 -6.98 27.20
N LYS A 306 -3.25 -7.70 26.05
CA LYS A 306 -2.51 -8.96 25.88
C LYS A 306 -0.99 -8.73 26.01
N TRP A 307 -0.47 -7.67 25.41
CA TRP A 307 0.95 -7.32 25.49
C TRP A 307 1.36 -6.85 26.88
N ALA A 308 0.55 -6.05 27.56
CA ALA A 308 0.80 -5.64 28.95
C ALA A 308 0.93 -6.87 29.88
N GLY A 309 -0.04 -7.79 29.81
CA GLY A 309 0.00 -9.01 30.61
C GLY A 309 1.22 -9.89 30.34
N ALA A 310 1.64 -10.02 29.08
CA ALA A 310 2.85 -10.74 28.70
C ALA A 310 4.14 -10.04 29.17
N ALA A 311 4.18 -8.71 29.13
CA ALA A 311 5.31 -7.92 29.62
C ALA A 311 5.47 -8.07 31.15
N GLU A 312 4.37 -8.13 31.90
CA GLU A 312 4.36 -8.29 33.36
C GLU A 312 4.78 -9.68 33.85
N GLN A 313 4.61 -10.73 33.03
CA GLN A 313 5.00 -12.08 33.44
C GLN A 313 6.50 -12.18 33.72
N ALA A 314 6.83 -12.81 34.84
CA ALA A 314 8.19 -13.19 35.17
C ALA A 314 8.66 -14.33 34.25
N GLY A 315 9.92 -14.28 33.83
CA GLY A 315 10.54 -15.28 32.98
C GLY A 315 11.66 -14.69 32.15
N GLU A 316 12.79 -15.39 32.11
CA GLU A 316 13.98 -14.95 31.35
C GLU A 316 13.76 -15.07 29.83
N THR A 317 12.89 -15.98 29.40
CA THR A 317 12.61 -16.24 27.99
C THR A 317 11.14 -15.99 27.68
N LYS A 318 10.90 -15.10 26.72
CA LYS A 318 9.57 -14.79 26.17
C LYS A 318 9.60 -14.96 24.66
N TYR A 319 8.43 -15.30 24.11
CA TYR A 319 8.26 -15.57 22.69
C TYR A 319 7.21 -14.64 22.08
N ILE A 320 7.39 -14.30 20.81
CA ILE A 320 6.31 -13.77 19.97
C ILE A 320 5.92 -14.80 18.91
N ILE A 321 4.62 -15.07 18.78
CA ILE A 321 4.11 -16.05 17.82
C ILE A 321 3.16 -15.33 16.87
N CYS A 322 3.43 -15.44 15.58
CA CYS A 322 2.49 -15.08 14.51
C CYS A 322 1.75 -16.35 14.11
N ASN A 323 0.45 -16.40 14.42
CA ASN A 323 -0.43 -17.44 13.92
C ASN A 323 -0.89 -17.06 12.51
N ALA A 324 -0.44 -17.83 11.53
CA ALA A 324 -0.73 -17.71 10.10
C ALA A 324 -1.25 -19.04 9.53
N ASP A 325 -1.98 -19.81 10.34
CA ASP A 325 -2.60 -21.06 9.88
C ASP A 325 -3.82 -20.81 8.97
N GLU A 326 -4.49 -19.66 9.10
CA GLU A 326 -5.65 -19.19 8.29
C GLU A 326 -6.50 -20.34 7.72
N GLY A 327 -6.99 -21.20 8.61
CA GLY A 327 -7.69 -22.44 8.23
C GLY A 327 -9.13 -22.24 7.78
N ASP A 328 -9.71 -21.07 8.04
CA ASP A 328 -11.12 -20.77 7.78
C ASP A 328 -11.44 -20.75 6.27
N PRO A 329 -12.47 -21.49 5.81
CA PRO A 329 -12.87 -21.46 4.41
C PRO A 329 -13.23 -20.04 3.94
N GLY A 330 -12.59 -19.61 2.86
CA GLY A 330 -12.79 -18.27 2.28
C GLY A 330 -11.96 -17.16 2.92
N ALA A 331 -11.17 -17.45 3.96
CA ALA A 331 -10.16 -16.53 4.48
C ALA A 331 -8.87 -16.62 3.64
N PHE A 332 -8.31 -15.46 3.32
CA PHE A 332 -7.04 -15.30 2.60
C PHE A 332 -6.39 -13.94 2.90
N MET A 333 -6.82 -13.28 3.98
CA MET A 333 -6.32 -11.98 4.42
C MET A 333 -4.89 -12.08 4.94
N ASP A 334 -4.58 -13.12 5.71
CA ASP A 334 -3.23 -13.35 6.24
C ASP A 334 -2.31 -13.76 5.09
N ARG A 335 -2.76 -14.67 4.21
CA ARG A 335 -2.04 -15.00 2.97
C ARG A 335 -1.71 -13.75 2.15
N SER A 336 -2.68 -12.85 1.99
CA SER A 336 -2.50 -11.62 1.20
C SER A 336 -1.43 -10.71 1.81
N MET A 337 -1.32 -10.67 3.14
CA MET A 337 -0.28 -9.89 3.83
C MET A 337 1.09 -10.56 3.73
N LEU A 338 1.17 -11.87 3.97
CA LEU A 338 2.45 -12.61 3.92
C LEU A 338 3.02 -12.67 2.51
N GLU A 339 2.17 -12.82 1.49
CA GLU A 339 2.61 -12.75 0.10
C GLU A 339 2.85 -11.32 -0.37
N GLY A 340 2.10 -10.34 0.16
CA GLY A 340 2.05 -9.00 -0.42
C GLY A 340 2.96 -7.97 0.23
N ASP A 341 3.25 -8.12 1.51
CA ASP A 341 4.13 -7.24 2.30
C ASP A 341 4.67 -8.00 3.53
N PRO A 342 5.52 -9.05 3.31
CA PRO A 342 6.06 -9.86 4.41
C PRO A 342 6.87 -9.01 5.39
N PHE A 343 7.57 -7.98 4.92
CA PHE A 343 8.36 -7.09 5.78
C PHE A 343 7.49 -6.37 6.81
N SER A 344 6.27 -5.95 6.46
CA SER A 344 5.36 -5.35 7.45
C SER A 344 4.87 -6.31 8.53
N VAL A 345 4.81 -7.61 8.24
CA VAL A 345 4.50 -8.63 9.25
C VAL A 345 5.70 -8.77 10.20
N LEU A 346 6.91 -8.89 9.65
CA LEU A 346 8.14 -8.99 10.43
C LEU A 346 8.38 -7.76 11.31
N GLU A 347 8.20 -6.55 10.76
CA GLU A 347 8.32 -5.30 11.54
C GLU A 347 7.32 -5.28 12.71
N GLY A 348 6.07 -5.69 12.48
CA GLY A 348 5.06 -5.80 13.53
C GLY A 348 5.47 -6.79 14.64
N MET A 349 6.03 -7.94 14.26
CA MET A 349 6.57 -8.90 15.22
C MET A 349 7.77 -8.34 15.98
N MET A 350 8.67 -7.60 15.33
CA MET A 350 9.82 -6.98 16.00
C MET A 350 9.39 -5.95 17.05
N ILE A 351 8.43 -5.08 16.70
CA ILE A 351 7.88 -4.08 17.61
C ILE A 351 7.18 -4.76 18.79
N GLY A 352 6.38 -5.80 18.53
CA GLY A 352 5.70 -6.56 19.57
C GLY A 352 6.67 -7.31 20.49
N ALA A 353 7.72 -7.91 19.93
CA ALA A 353 8.76 -8.60 20.68
C ALA A 353 9.51 -7.64 21.61
N PHE A 354 9.88 -6.46 21.09
CA PHE A 354 10.50 -5.41 21.90
C PHE A 354 9.58 -4.97 23.05
N ALA A 355 8.29 -4.79 22.79
CA ALA A 355 7.30 -4.37 23.78
C ALA A 355 7.15 -5.37 24.95
N ILE A 356 7.20 -6.68 24.65
CA ILE A 356 6.99 -7.73 25.66
C ILE A 356 8.30 -8.30 26.24
N GLY A 357 9.45 -7.93 25.68
CA GLY A 357 10.77 -8.47 26.06
C GLY A 357 11.07 -9.86 25.49
N ALA A 358 10.52 -10.19 24.31
CA ALA A 358 10.82 -11.45 23.62
C ALA A 358 12.09 -11.33 22.76
N THR A 359 12.91 -12.38 22.79
CA THR A 359 14.16 -12.49 22.00
C THR A 359 14.09 -13.58 20.94
N ARG A 360 13.01 -14.37 20.93
CA ARG A 360 12.71 -15.37 19.90
C ARG A 360 11.27 -15.26 19.44
N GLY A 361 11.02 -15.53 18.16
CA GLY A 361 9.68 -15.60 17.65
C GLY A 361 9.49 -16.63 16.55
N PHE A 362 8.24 -17.01 16.35
CA PHE A 362 7.86 -18.03 15.39
C PHE A 362 6.72 -17.54 14.51
N LEU A 363 6.81 -17.79 13.21
CA LEU A 363 5.68 -17.71 12.30
C LEU A 363 5.17 -19.12 12.08
N TYR A 364 3.99 -19.43 12.61
CA TYR A 364 3.31 -20.69 12.34
C TYR A 364 2.48 -20.53 11.07
N ILE A 365 3.01 -21.01 9.94
CA ILE A 365 2.38 -20.85 8.62
C ILE A 365 1.90 -22.20 8.14
N ARG A 366 0.65 -22.28 7.71
CA ARG A 366 0.11 -23.51 7.11
C ARG A 366 0.91 -23.96 5.88
N ALA A 367 1.10 -25.27 5.71
CA ALA A 367 1.89 -25.81 4.60
C ALA A 367 1.26 -25.55 3.21
N GLU A 368 -0.05 -25.27 3.14
CA GLU A 368 -0.75 -24.98 1.88
C GLU A 368 -0.45 -23.59 1.30
N TYR A 369 0.37 -22.77 1.96
CA TYR A 369 0.79 -21.44 1.51
C TYR A 369 2.27 -21.37 1.10
N PRO A 370 2.72 -22.13 0.07
CA PRO A 370 4.13 -22.23 -0.30
C PRO A 370 4.74 -20.88 -0.75
N MET A 371 3.94 -20.03 -1.41
CA MET A 371 4.37 -18.70 -1.85
C MET A 371 4.66 -17.77 -0.66
N ALA A 372 3.78 -17.75 0.34
CA ALA A 372 3.98 -16.97 1.55
C ALA A 372 5.20 -17.47 2.33
N ILE A 373 5.36 -18.80 2.49
CA ILE A 373 6.54 -19.37 3.13
C ILE A 373 7.82 -18.86 2.45
N ARG A 374 7.93 -19.02 1.13
CA ARG A 374 9.10 -18.56 0.36
C ARG A 374 9.38 -17.07 0.53
N ARG A 375 8.34 -16.23 0.47
CA ARG A 375 8.48 -14.77 0.60
C ARG A 375 8.87 -14.34 2.01
N VAL A 376 8.34 -15.00 3.03
CA VAL A 376 8.72 -14.75 4.43
C VAL A 376 10.15 -15.22 4.69
N GLU A 377 10.57 -16.38 4.18
CA GLU A 377 11.96 -16.85 4.27
C GLU A 377 12.93 -15.84 3.64
N HIS A 378 12.60 -15.37 2.43
CA HIS A 378 13.35 -14.33 1.75
C HIS A 378 13.41 -13.04 2.56
N ALA A 379 12.27 -12.57 3.09
CA ALA A 379 12.21 -11.36 3.90
C ALA A 379 13.01 -11.49 5.20
N ILE A 380 12.97 -12.65 5.88
CA ILE A 380 13.79 -12.94 7.06
C ILE A 380 15.29 -12.87 6.71
N ALA A 381 15.69 -13.49 5.59
CA ALA A 381 17.08 -13.47 5.13
C ALA A 381 17.56 -12.04 4.85
N GLN A 382 16.75 -11.25 4.14
CA GLN A 382 17.04 -9.83 3.86
C GLN A 382 17.14 -9.00 5.15
N CYS A 383 16.24 -9.22 6.11
CA CYS A 383 16.31 -8.53 7.40
C CYS A 383 17.60 -8.88 8.17
N ARG A 384 18.04 -10.14 8.16
CA ARG A 384 19.31 -10.56 8.79
C ARG A 384 20.52 -9.92 8.10
N GLU A 385 20.57 -9.97 6.78
CA GLU A 385 21.66 -9.40 5.97
C GLU A 385 21.84 -7.90 6.21
N HIS A 386 20.75 -7.17 6.47
CA HIS A 386 20.74 -5.73 6.69
C HIS A 386 20.75 -5.31 8.18
N GLY A 387 20.94 -6.23 9.12
CA GLY A 387 20.99 -5.92 10.56
C GLY A 387 19.66 -5.44 11.15
N LEU A 388 18.54 -5.83 10.52
CA LEU A 388 17.16 -5.58 10.96
C LEU A 388 16.59 -6.75 11.77
N LEU A 389 17.24 -7.91 11.74
CA LEU A 389 16.92 -9.09 12.54
C LEU A 389 18.22 -9.76 13.01
N GLY A 390 18.19 -10.46 14.14
CA GLY A 390 19.34 -11.09 14.77
C GLY A 390 19.83 -10.30 15.97
N GLU A 391 21.15 -10.19 16.12
CA GLU A 391 21.78 -9.52 17.25
C GLU A 391 21.86 -8.00 17.05
N ASN A 392 21.62 -7.24 18.13
CA ASN A 392 21.86 -5.80 18.19
C ASN A 392 21.21 -5.03 17.02
N ILE A 393 19.91 -5.25 16.82
CA ILE A 393 19.13 -4.69 15.71
C ILE A 393 19.29 -3.18 15.67
N LEU A 394 19.72 -2.64 14.51
CA LEU A 394 20.03 -1.22 14.32
C LEU A 394 21.02 -0.60 15.33
N GLY A 395 21.82 -1.42 16.02
CA GLY A 395 22.73 -0.96 17.08
C GLY A 395 22.03 -0.59 18.39
N SER A 396 20.83 -1.13 18.64
CA SER A 396 19.98 -0.77 19.79
C SER A 396 20.28 -1.52 21.09
N GLY A 397 21.03 -2.61 21.03
CA GLY A 397 21.18 -3.59 22.12
C GLY A 397 20.01 -4.60 22.21
N PHE A 398 18.91 -4.38 21.48
CA PHE A 398 17.83 -5.36 21.36
C PHE A 398 18.15 -6.41 20.29
N SER A 399 17.86 -7.67 20.59
CA SER A 399 18.08 -8.81 19.70
C SER A 399 16.80 -9.63 19.59
N LEU A 400 16.47 -10.05 18.38
CA LEU A 400 15.34 -10.93 18.10
C LEU A 400 15.71 -11.83 16.93
N ASP A 401 15.41 -13.12 17.04
CA ASP A 401 15.43 -14.02 15.90
C ASP A 401 14.06 -14.63 15.61
N LEU A 402 13.79 -14.87 14.33
CA LEU A 402 12.51 -15.40 13.83
C LEU A 402 12.71 -16.68 13.02
N GLU A 403 11.89 -17.68 13.29
CA GLU A 403 11.85 -18.96 12.57
C GLU A 403 10.43 -19.23 12.02
N ILE A 404 10.33 -19.91 10.88
CA ILE A 404 9.05 -20.41 10.38
C ILE A 404 8.83 -21.83 10.93
N ARG A 405 7.60 -22.10 11.36
CA ARG A 405 7.11 -23.44 11.70
C ARG A 405 5.95 -23.76 10.77
N LEU A 406 6.05 -24.90 10.09
CA LEU A 406 5.04 -25.32 9.13
C LEU A 406 3.92 -26.09 9.85
N GLY A 407 2.68 -25.73 9.55
CA GLY A 407 1.52 -26.49 9.97
C GLY A 407 1.40 -27.82 9.22
N ALA A 408 0.75 -28.80 9.85
CA ALA A 408 0.57 -30.15 9.29
C ALA A 408 -0.86 -30.40 8.77
N GLY A 409 -1.59 -29.35 8.38
CA GLY A 409 -2.93 -29.43 7.79
C GLY A 409 -4.07 -29.64 8.79
N ALA A 410 -3.86 -29.36 10.08
CA ALA A 410 -4.85 -29.53 11.12
C ALA A 410 -5.49 -28.18 11.49
N PHE A 411 -6.75 -27.96 11.10
CA PHE A 411 -7.52 -26.74 11.39
C PHE A 411 -7.52 -26.34 12.88
N VAL A 412 -7.51 -27.33 13.79
CA VAL A 412 -7.48 -27.09 15.24
C VAL A 412 -6.21 -26.38 15.71
N CYS A 413 -5.10 -26.45 14.96
CA CYS A 413 -3.85 -25.78 15.29
C CYS A 413 -3.91 -24.25 15.13
N GLY A 414 -5.01 -23.71 14.61
CA GLY A 414 -5.30 -22.28 14.67
C GLY A 414 -5.71 -21.79 16.07
N GLU A 415 -6.07 -22.70 16.99
CA GLU A 415 -6.34 -22.38 18.40
C GLU A 415 -5.03 -22.07 19.14
N GLU A 416 -5.06 -21.26 20.20
CA GLU A 416 -3.83 -20.76 20.82
C GLU A 416 -3.13 -21.74 21.79
N THR A 417 -3.74 -22.89 22.13
CA THR A 417 -3.26 -23.85 23.14
C THR A 417 -2.62 -25.13 22.61
#